data_AF-A0A8H4VS43-F1
#
_entry.id   AF-A0A8H4VS43-F1
#
_cell.length_a   1.000
_cell.length_b   1.000
_cell.length_c   1.000
_cell.angle_alpha   90.00
_cell.angle_beta   90.00
_cell.angle_gamma   90.00
#
_symmetry.space_group_name_H-M   'P 1'
#
loop_
_entity.id
_entity.type
_entity.pdbx_description
1 polymer ?
#
loop_
_entity_poly.entity_id
_entity_poly.type
_entity_poly.pdbx_seq_one_letter_code
_entity_poly.pdbx_strand_id
1 'polypeptide(L)'
;MKKVVPALKSLKEKAKARHNRDSCTSSSSTDTTPQPAAPQANQQLEKTETVPKADPSKQEMSLLGQLPPPPTMLGRYRQLAPRAAIHVSPLCLGAMSLGDRWGFMGFSEVNKEASFELLDAFFNAGGNFIDTANSYQDGASEEFIGAWMEARGNRDQVVIATKYTNSPHRADKVNHANFCGNNIKSMRSSLEGSLKRLKTTYIDIFYVHYWDNHTSAEEIMDGLHSLVERGLVLYLGISDAPAWFVVKCNEYAKAKGKTPFVLYQGPYSVLQRDLEREIIPMCHHEGLAIAPWNVLSAGRIRSDEEERKRRETGEKGRPGLMSPGWERTEAERKVCLVLEEIAPKVGTKHITAVAIAYVLHKVPYMFPIIGGRKVEHLLANIEALSIRLNDEQLAAIEASLPFDKGFPANQMGEYGQYPFLLTMLTHFDPQPLLRPVLPSGN
;
A
#
# COMPACT_ATOMS: atom_id res chain seq x y z
N MET A 1 2.12 -38.59 -49.58
CA MET A 1 3.41 -38.88 -48.90
C MET A 1 3.13 -38.91 -47.38
N LYS A 2 2.64 -40.02 -46.82
CA LYS A 2 3.40 -41.06 -46.07
C LYS A 2 4.59 -40.52 -45.25
N LYS A 3 4.39 -40.54 -43.91
CA LYS A 3 5.31 -40.84 -42.78
C LYS A 3 6.70 -40.19 -42.75
N VAL A 4 7.07 -39.50 -41.66
CA VAL A 4 8.23 -39.77 -40.76
C VAL A 4 8.20 -38.81 -39.54
N VAL A 5 7.85 -39.30 -38.35
CA VAL A 5 8.30 -38.87 -36.99
C VAL A 5 7.98 -40.08 -36.08
N PRO A 6 8.95 -40.74 -35.39
CA PRO A 6 9.46 -40.20 -34.12
C PRO A 6 10.91 -40.58 -33.73
N ALA A 7 11.69 -39.58 -33.35
CA ALA A 7 12.96 -39.75 -32.64
C ALA A 7 13.13 -38.61 -31.60
N LEU A 8 12.38 -38.67 -30.50
CA LEU A 8 12.52 -37.74 -29.36
C LEU A 8 12.08 -38.41 -28.05
N LYS A 9 12.52 -39.66 -27.83
CA LYS A 9 12.23 -40.42 -26.60
C LYS A 9 13.46 -41.00 -25.87
N SER A 10 14.70 -40.71 -26.26
CA SER A 10 15.89 -41.30 -25.60
C SER A 10 16.88 -40.34 -24.93
N LEU A 11 16.47 -39.11 -24.59
CA LEU A 11 17.34 -38.18 -23.85
C LEU A 11 17.05 -38.08 -22.34
N LYS A 12 16.05 -38.80 -21.82
CA LYS A 12 15.69 -38.77 -20.39
C LYS A 12 16.33 -39.87 -19.52
N GLU A 13 17.12 -40.79 -20.08
CA GLU A 13 17.68 -41.92 -19.32
C GLU A 13 19.20 -41.86 -19.04
N LYS A 14 19.92 -40.82 -19.48
CA LYS A 14 21.39 -40.74 -19.30
C LYS A 14 21.90 -39.77 -18.23
N ALA A 15 21.02 -39.15 -17.43
CA ALA A 15 21.43 -38.19 -16.39
C ALA A 15 21.35 -38.71 -14.94
N LYS A 16 20.98 -39.98 -14.72
CA LYS A 16 20.79 -40.55 -13.36
C LYS A 16 21.88 -41.51 -12.89
N ALA A 17 23.05 -41.51 -13.54
CA ALA A 17 24.14 -42.45 -13.22
C ALA A 17 25.50 -41.75 -13.06
N ARG A 18 25.58 -40.73 -12.20
CA ARG A 18 26.86 -40.20 -11.67
C ARG A 18 26.66 -39.63 -10.26
N HIS A 19 26.40 -40.50 -9.30
CA HIS A 19 26.56 -40.22 -7.86
C HIS A 19 26.68 -41.55 -7.11
N ASN A 20 27.93 -42.01 -6.94
CA ASN A 20 28.39 -42.80 -5.79
C ASN A 20 29.83 -43.26 -6.00
N ARG A 21 30.56 -43.38 -4.87
CA ARG A 21 32.00 -43.67 -4.67
C ARG A 21 32.79 -42.36 -4.44
N ASP A 22 33.35 -42.07 -3.28
CA ASP A 22 34.06 -42.94 -2.33
C ASP A 22 33.94 -42.51 -0.85
N SER A 23 34.15 -43.50 0.03
CA SER A 23 34.23 -43.42 1.48
C SER A 23 35.56 -44.03 1.95
N CYS A 24 36.29 -43.40 2.88
CA CYS A 24 37.13 -44.10 3.89
C CYS A 24 37.80 -43.18 4.95
N THR A 25 37.31 -43.29 6.20
CA THR A 25 37.99 -43.50 7.52
C THR A 25 39.16 -42.67 8.11
N SER A 26 39.01 -42.47 9.44
CA SER A 26 39.99 -42.35 10.56
C SER A 26 40.64 -40.96 10.77
N SER A 27 40.94 -40.43 11.98
CA SER A 27 41.17 -40.99 13.32
C SER A 27 41.07 -39.89 14.42
N SER A 28 40.96 -40.32 15.68
CA SER A 28 40.89 -39.56 16.94
C SER A 28 42.18 -38.85 17.38
N SER A 29 42.08 -37.75 18.14
CA SER A 29 42.99 -37.41 19.24
C SER A 29 42.36 -36.40 20.23
N THR A 30 42.65 -36.65 21.51
CA THR A 30 42.36 -35.91 22.74
C THR A 30 43.31 -34.72 22.91
N ASP A 31 42.93 -33.63 23.61
CA ASP A 31 43.36 -33.37 25.01
C ASP A 31 43.11 -31.92 25.50
N THR A 32 42.75 -31.84 26.79
CA THR A 32 42.95 -30.78 27.82
C THR A 32 42.38 -29.34 27.77
N THR A 33 41.72 -29.02 28.88
CA THR A 33 41.05 -27.78 29.38
C THR A 33 42.05 -26.75 29.97
N PRO A 34 41.64 -25.52 30.36
CA PRO A 34 41.07 -25.29 31.70
C PRO A 34 39.97 -24.21 31.84
N GLN A 35 39.05 -24.46 32.79
CA GLN A 35 38.04 -23.54 33.35
C GLN A 35 38.66 -22.46 34.25
N PRO A 36 37.97 -21.32 34.47
CA PRO A 36 38.16 -20.50 35.67
C PRO A 36 37.01 -20.63 36.70
N ALA A 37 37.47 -20.63 37.95
CA ALA A 37 36.87 -20.59 39.28
C ALA A 37 35.43 -20.05 39.49
N ALA A 38 34.74 -20.73 40.42
CA ALA A 38 33.50 -20.31 41.08
C ALA A 38 33.72 -19.18 42.11
N PRO A 39 32.73 -18.28 42.33
CA PRO A 39 32.65 -17.48 43.53
C PRO A 39 31.64 -18.03 44.54
N GLN A 40 31.92 -17.69 45.79
CA GLN A 40 31.39 -18.25 47.03
C GLN A 40 29.92 -17.93 47.28
N ALA A 41 29.25 -18.87 47.94
CA ALA A 41 27.92 -18.70 48.52
C ALA A 41 27.95 -17.64 49.63
N ASN A 42 27.06 -16.64 49.55
CA ASN A 42 26.77 -15.73 50.64
C ASN A 42 25.28 -15.85 50.99
N GLN A 43 25.01 -16.41 52.17
CA GLN A 43 23.67 -16.48 52.75
C GLN A 43 23.28 -15.10 53.28
N GLN A 44 22.24 -14.48 52.71
CA GLN A 44 21.50 -13.39 53.36
C GLN A 44 19.99 -13.61 53.23
N LEU A 45 19.42 -14.14 54.31
CA LEU A 45 18.12 -13.85 54.92
C LEU A 45 16.99 -13.36 53.98
N GLU A 46 16.08 -14.28 53.66
CA GLU A 46 14.73 -13.96 53.18
C GLU A 46 13.99 -13.09 54.20
N LYS A 47 13.82 -11.80 53.87
CA LYS A 47 12.74 -10.98 54.42
C LYS A 47 11.60 -10.99 53.41
N THR A 48 10.50 -11.60 53.78
CA THR A 48 9.21 -11.48 53.10
C THR A 48 8.71 -10.03 53.20
N GLU A 49 9.11 -9.20 52.25
CA GLU A 49 8.41 -7.95 51.96
C GLU A 49 7.27 -8.27 50.98
N THR A 50 6.04 -8.10 51.46
CA THR A 50 4.86 -8.08 50.61
C THR A 50 4.96 -6.87 49.67
N VAL A 51 5.35 -7.11 48.43
CA VAL A 51 5.32 -6.11 47.35
C VAL A 51 3.87 -5.62 47.20
N PRO A 52 3.57 -4.32 47.35
CA PRO A 52 2.24 -3.83 47.05
C PRO A 52 1.95 -4.05 45.57
N LYS A 53 0.80 -4.66 45.26
CA LYS A 53 0.34 -4.78 43.87
C LYS A 53 0.32 -3.40 43.24
N ALA A 54 1.20 -3.18 42.27
CA ALA A 54 1.25 -1.95 41.51
C ALA A 54 -0.11 -1.69 40.84
N ASP A 55 -0.59 -0.46 40.99
CA ASP A 55 -1.73 0.07 40.27
C ASP A 55 -1.44 0.02 38.75
N PRO A 56 -2.25 -0.67 37.94
CA PRO A 56 -2.02 -0.81 36.49
C PRO A 56 -2.08 0.53 35.74
N SER A 57 -2.50 1.62 36.39
CA SER A 57 -2.58 2.97 35.79
C SER A 57 -1.26 3.78 35.84
N LYS A 58 -0.20 3.26 36.48
CA LYS A 58 1.10 3.95 36.54
C LYS A 58 2.23 3.00 36.14
N GLN A 59 2.44 2.82 34.85
CA GLN A 59 3.72 2.33 34.35
C GLN A 59 4.77 3.45 34.52
N GLU A 60 5.72 3.25 35.44
CA GLU A 60 6.94 4.04 35.46
C GLU A 60 7.68 3.81 34.13
N MET A 61 7.54 4.76 33.20
CA MET A 61 8.34 4.75 31.98
C MET A 61 9.79 5.03 32.36
N SER A 62 10.64 4.01 32.27
CA SER A 62 12.08 4.18 32.30
C SER A 62 12.49 5.21 31.24
N LEU A 63 13.33 6.18 31.60
CA LEU A 63 13.86 7.20 30.68
C LEU A 63 14.55 6.59 29.45
N LEU A 64 15.02 5.34 29.56
CA LEU A 64 15.68 4.57 28.50
C LEU A 64 14.86 3.33 28.08
N GLY A 65 13.62 3.19 28.55
CA GLY A 65 12.74 2.08 28.22
C GLY A 65 12.13 2.21 26.83
N GLN A 66 11.95 1.08 26.14
CA GLN A 66 11.15 1.07 24.92
C GLN A 66 9.67 1.27 25.28
N LEU A 67 8.96 2.04 24.45
CA LEU A 67 7.51 2.12 24.52
C LEU A 67 6.89 0.72 24.34
N PRO A 68 5.73 0.44 24.96
CA PRO A 68 5.03 -0.80 24.70
C PRO A 68 4.73 -0.95 23.20
N PRO A 69 4.68 -2.19 22.66
CA PRO A 69 4.26 -2.40 21.29
C PRO A 69 2.90 -1.75 20.99
N PRO A 70 2.68 -1.26 19.76
CA PRO A 70 1.39 -0.69 19.38
C PRO A 70 0.27 -1.74 19.46
N PRO A 71 -1.00 -1.30 19.59
CA PRO A 71 -2.14 -2.21 19.74
C PRO A 71 -2.36 -3.13 18.54
N THR A 72 -1.95 -2.71 17.35
CA THR A 72 -1.90 -3.56 16.15
C THR A 72 -0.64 -3.29 15.33
N MET A 73 -0.39 -4.13 14.32
CA MET A 73 0.71 -3.94 13.36
C MET A 73 0.58 -2.63 12.54
N LEU A 74 -0.60 -2.00 12.51
CA LEU A 74 -0.82 -0.72 11.85
C LEU A 74 -0.03 0.43 12.51
N GLY A 75 0.23 0.35 13.82
CA GLY A 75 1.06 1.31 14.56
C GLY A 75 2.57 1.10 14.40
N ARG A 76 3.02 0.21 13.49
CA ARG A 76 4.42 0.07 13.09
C ARG A 76 4.69 0.93 11.86
N TYR A 77 4.92 2.21 12.11
CA TYR A 77 5.08 3.22 11.06
C TYR A 77 6.29 2.94 10.17
N ARG A 78 6.19 3.37 8.91
CA ARG A 78 7.26 3.28 7.92
C ARG A 78 7.56 4.67 7.38
N GLN A 79 8.82 4.91 7.04
CA GLN A 79 9.21 6.06 6.23
C GLN A 79 8.42 6.05 4.92
N LEU A 80 7.80 7.17 4.57
CA LEU A 80 6.99 7.28 3.36
C LEU A 80 7.82 7.00 2.10
N ALA A 81 8.87 7.77 1.84
CA ALA A 81 9.71 7.62 0.65
C ALA A 81 11.18 7.98 0.95
N PRO A 82 12.16 7.59 0.12
CA PRO A 82 13.56 8.01 0.27
C PRO A 82 13.72 9.54 0.42
N ARG A 83 12.89 10.32 -0.27
CA ARG A 83 12.88 11.79 -0.23
C ARG A 83 11.81 12.39 0.70
N ALA A 84 11.13 11.58 1.50
CA ALA A 84 10.11 12.00 2.46
C ALA A 84 10.18 11.15 3.73
N ALA A 85 10.85 11.69 4.76
CA ALA A 85 11.11 10.99 6.02
C ALA A 85 9.89 10.95 6.98
N ILE A 86 8.74 11.50 6.57
CA ILE A 86 7.51 11.41 7.35
C ILE A 86 7.12 9.94 7.57
N HIS A 87 6.66 9.63 8.79
CA HIS A 87 6.31 8.28 9.18
C HIS A 87 4.81 8.07 9.07
N VAL A 88 4.41 7.11 8.24
CA VAL A 88 3.02 6.78 7.96
C VAL A 88 2.72 5.33 8.36
N SER A 89 1.47 5.05 8.70
CA SER A 89 0.97 3.69 8.88
C SER A 89 1.12 2.91 7.58
N PRO A 90 1.44 1.61 7.64
CA PRO A 90 1.70 0.79 6.45
C PRO A 90 0.46 0.56 5.57
N LEU A 91 -0.74 0.89 6.07
CA LEU A 91 -1.97 1.04 5.29
C LEU A 91 -2.45 2.48 5.40
N CYS A 92 -3.03 2.99 4.32
CA CYS A 92 -3.67 4.29 4.25
C CYS A 92 -5.19 4.12 4.28
N LEU A 93 -5.92 4.92 5.07
CA LEU A 93 -7.38 4.91 5.07
C LEU A 93 -7.91 5.83 3.96
N GLY A 94 -8.55 5.24 2.96
CA GLY A 94 -9.23 5.98 1.90
C GLY A 94 -10.61 6.46 2.35
N ALA A 95 -10.88 7.75 2.15
CA ALA A 95 -12.07 8.42 2.67
C ALA A 95 -13.12 8.79 1.60
N MET A 96 -13.03 8.19 0.40
CA MET A 96 -13.97 8.48 -0.71
C MET A 96 -15.45 8.23 -0.35
N SER A 97 -15.73 7.30 0.56
CA SER A 97 -17.09 6.99 1.03
C SER A 97 -17.53 7.81 2.25
N LEU A 98 -16.64 8.59 2.88
CA LEU A 98 -16.99 9.42 4.03
C LEU A 98 -17.73 10.66 3.53
N GLY A 99 -19.03 10.72 3.79
CA GLY A 99 -19.93 11.75 3.25
C GLY A 99 -21.27 11.18 2.79
N ASP A 100 -22.20 12.12 2.56
CA ASP A 100 -23.64 11.89 2.41
C ASP A 100 -24.22 12.62 1.18
N ARG A 101 -23.38 12.92 0.18
CA ARG A 101 -23.78 13.73 -0.98
C ARG A 101 -23.88 12.94 -2.29
N TRP A 102 -23.45 11.68 -2.31
CA TRP A 102 -23.38 10.85 -3.54
C TRP A 102 -24.39 9.70 -3.61
N GLY A 103 -25.31 9.57 -2.65
CA GLY A 103 -26.31 8.49 -2.61
C GLY A 103 -27.17 8.43 -3.86
N PHE A 104 -27.49 9.59 -4.46
CA PHE A 104 -28.23 9.68 -5.71
C PHE A 104 -27.52 9.03 -6.91
N MET A 105 -26.20 8.87 -6.85
CA MET A 105 -25.39 8.22 -7.90
C MET A 105 -25.20 6.71 -7.67
N GLY A 106 -25.85 6.15 -6.65
CA GLY A 106 -25.69 4.73 -6.27
C GLY A 106 -24.38 4.45 -5.52
N PHE A 107 -23.63 5.48 -5.12
CA PHE A 107 -22.53 5.32 -4.17
C PHE A 107 -23.09 5.25 -2.75
N SER A 108 -22.54 4.35 -1.93
CA SER A 108 -22.91 4.28 -0.52
C SER A 108 -22.42 5.50 0.24
N GLU A 109 -23.27 6.01 1.13
CA GLU A 109 -22.99 7.14 2.01
C GLU A 109 -22.56 6.63 3.39
N VAL A 110 -21.67 7.38 4.05
CA VAL A 110 -21.32 7.21 5.46
C VAL A 110 -21.54 8.57 6.10
N ASN A 111 -22.55 8.67 6.95
CA ASN A 111 -22.87 9.91 7.66
C ASN A 111 -21.71 10.30 8.59
N LYS A 112 -21.84 11.48 9.21
CA LYS A 112 -20.78 12.05 10.04
C LYS A 112 -20.45 11.15 11.24
N GLU A 113 -21.45 10.61 11.91
CA GLU A 113 -21.27 9.78 13.12
C GLU A 113 -20.53 8.48 12.80
N ALA A 114 -20.96 7.75 11.76
CA ALA A 114 -20.30 6.53 11.32
C ALA A 114 -18.90 6.81 10.72
N SER A 115 -18.70 7.99 10.12
CA SER A 115 -17.38 8.42 9.66
C SER A 115 -16.43 8.62 10.85
N PHE A 116 -16.90 9.25 11.93
CA PHE A 116 -16.12 9.42 13.16
C PHE A 116 -15.78 8.07 13.79
N GLU A 117 -16.73 7.14 13.84
CA GLU A 117 -16.48 5.78 14.36
C GLU A 117 -15.38 5.06 13.56
N LEU A 118 -15.42 5.13 12.23
CA LEU A 118 -14.39 4.51 11.38
C LEU A 118 -13.03 5.19 11.54
N LEU A 119 -12.99 6.52 11.62
CA LEU A 119 -11.77 7.30 11.83
C LEU A 119 -11.16 7.00 13.22
N ASP A 120 -11.98 6.96 14.26
CA ASP A 120 -11.56 6.57 15.61
C ASP A 120 -11.02 5.14 15.64
N ALA A 121 -11.69 4.19 14.98
CA ALA A 121 -11.23 2.80 14.91
C ALA A 121 -9.87 2.68 14.19
N PHE A 122 -9.67 3.40 13.08
CA PHE A 122 -8.39 3.42 12.38
C PHE A 122 -7.27 4.03 13.22
N PHE A 123 -7.53 5.18 13.85
CA PHE A 123 -6.57 5.86 14.70
C PHE A 123 -6.20 5.03 15.94
N ASN A 124 -7.19 4.46 16.63
CA ASN A 124 -6.99 3.62 17.82
C ASN A 124 -6.26 2.31 17.50
N ALA A 125 -6.37 1.79 16.27
CA ALA A 125 -5.57 0.66 15.82
C ALA A 125 -4.10 1.02 15.54
N GLY A 126 -3.74 2.32 15.57
CA GLY A 126 -2.40 2.84 15.29
C GLY A 126 -2.26 3.51 13.93
N GLY A 127 -3.34 3.66 13.16
CA GLY A 127 -3.34 4.31 11.86
C GLY A 127 -3.14 5.82 11.96
N ASN A 128 -2.35 6.39 11.05
CA ASN A 128 -2.17 7.85 10.98
C ASN A 128 -2.26 8.42 9.57
N PHE A 129 -2.38 7.60 8.53
CA PHE A 129 -2.35 8.07 7.15
C PHE A 129 -3.74 8.00 6.50
N ILE A 130 -4.31 9.15 6.14
CA ILE A 130 -5.67 9.26 5.60
C ILE A 130 -5.63 9.95 4.24
N ASP A 131 -6.27 9.35 3.24
CA ASP A 131 -6.38 9.86 1.87
C ASP A 131 -7.82 10.31 1.58
N THR A 132 -7.98 11.57 1.17
CA THR A 132 -9.25 12.15 0.69
C THR A 132 -9.02 12.94 -0.60
N ALA A 133 -10.02 13.67 -1.10
CA ALA A 133 -9.88 14.59 -2.21
C ALA A 133 -10.90 15.72 -2.08
N ASN A 134 -10.60 16.87 -2.69
CA ASN A 134 -11.51 18.03 -2.68
C ASN A 134 -12.92 17.67 -3.18
N SER A 135 -13.03 16.79 -4.18
CA SER A 135 -14.29 16.42 -4.81
C SER A 135 -15.03 15.29 -4.12
N TYR A 136 -14.40 14.56 -3.19
CA TYR A 136 -15.04 13.39 -2.58
C TYR A 136 -16.27 13.78 -1.79
N GLN A 137 -17.40 13.15 -2.15
CA GLN A 137 -18.72 13.49 -1.59
C GLN A 137 -19.01 14.98 -1.71
N ASP A 138 -18.64 15.60 -2.84
CA ASP A 138 -18.79 17.04 -3.11
C ASP A 138 -18.22 17.90 -1.97
N GLY A 139 -17.06 17.49 -1.44
CA GLY A 139 -16.34 18.15 -0.34
C GLY A 139 -16.67 17.63 1.06
N ALA A 140 -17.74 16.85 1.25
CA ALA A 140 -18.15 16.39 2.58
C ALA A 140 -17.10 15.50 3.27
N SER A 141 -16.32 14.74 2.50
CA SER A 141 -15.24 13.91 3.05
C SER A 141 -14.21 14.74 3.83
N GLU A 142 -13.75 15.85 3.23
CA GLU A 142 -12.84 16.79 3.89
C GLU A 142 -13.49 17.47 5.09
N GLU A 143 -14.77 17.84 5.00
CA GLU A 143 -15.51 18.46 6.11
C GLU A 143 -15.62 17.52 7.32
N PHE A 144 -15.88 16.22 7.07
CA PHE A 144 -16.05 15.23 8.13
C PHE A 144 -14.71 14.92 8.79
N ILE A 145 -13.64 14.74 8.02
CA ILE A 145 -12.28 14.54 8.54
C ILE A 145 -11.82 15.76 9.34
N GLY A 146 -12.04 16.97 8.81
CA GLY A 146 -11.66 18.21 9.50
C GLY A 146 -12.39 18.38 10.84
N ALA A 147 -13.70 18.12 10.85
CA ALA A 147 -14.48 18.14 12.08
C ALA A 147 -14.03 17.07 13.08
N TRP A 148 -13.65 15.87 12.61
CA TRP A 148 -13.12 14.81 13.47
C TRP A 148 -11.78 15.21 14.09
N MET A 149 -10.84 15.72 13.30
CA MET A 149 -9.53 16.15 13.81
C MET A 149 -9.64 17.27 14.83
N GLU A 150 -10.50 18.27 14.57
CA GLU A 150 -10.78 19.35 15.52
C GLU A 150 -11.40 18.81 16.81
N ALA A 151 -12.37 17.89 16.72
CA ALA A 151 -13.03 17.31 17.88
C ALA A 151 -12.13 16.39 18.72
N ARG A 152 -11.08 15.80 18.13
CA ARG A 152 -10.11 14.92 18.80
C ARG A 152 -8.82 15.63 19.20
N GLY A 153 -8.57 16.83 18.66
CA GLY A 153 -7.32 17.57 18.91
C GLY A 153 -6.08 16.83 18.41
N ASN A 154 -6.18 16.07 17.32
CA ASN A 154 -5.14 15.13 16.87
C ASN A 154 -4.51 15.48 15.51
N ARG A 155 -4.73 16.70 14.98
CA ARG A 155 -4.25 17.11 13.65
C ARG A 155 -2.77 16.79 13.40
N ASP A 156 -1.90 17.11 14.36
CA ASP A 156 -0.44 16.91 14.22
C ASP A 156 -0.01 15.43 14.33
N GLN A 157 -0.91 14.55 14.77
CA GLN A 157 -0.68 13.11 14.84
C GLN A 157 -1.11 12.39 13.56
N VAL A 158 -1.78 13.09 12.64
CA VAL A 158 -2.38 12.51 11.43
C VAL A 158 -1.70 13.09 10.20
N VAL A 159 -1.35 12.21 9.26
CA VAL A 159 -0.86 12.55 7.92
C VAL A 159 -2.06 12.61 6.98
N ILE A 160 -2.41 13.83 6.56
CA ILE A 160 -3.53 14.07 5.66
C ILE A 160 -3.06 14.24 4.21
N ALA A 161 -3.53 13.34 3.36
CA ALA A 161 -3.44 13.44 1.92
C ALA A 161 -4.76 13.98 1.34
N THR A 162 -4.69 15.03 0.52
CA THR A 162 -5.82 15.46 -0.32
C THR A 162 -5.36 15.79 -1.74
N LYS A 163 -6.32 15.99 -2.64
CA LYS A 163 -6.09 16.12 -4.09
C LYS A 163 -6.89 17.27 -4.66
N TYR A 164 -6.30 17.94 -5.64
CA TYR A 164 -7.00 18.83 -6.55
C TYR A 164 -6.95 18.26 -7.96
N THR A 165 -7.91 18.66 -8.81
CA THR A 165 -8.04 18.50 -10.28
C THR A 165 -9.54 18.43 -10.59
N ASN A 166 -10.28 17.73 -9.73
CA ASN A 166 -11.73 17.68 -9.77
C ASN A 166 -12.35 18.86 -9.00
N SER A 167 -13.64 19.10 -9.21
CA SER A 167 -14.40 20.15 -8.53
C SER A 167 -15.33 19.59 -7.45
N PRO A 168 -15.36 20.16 -6.22
CA PRO A 168 -16.42 19.87 -5.25
C PRO A 168 -17.77 20.50 -5.62
N HIS A 169 -17.77 21.46 -6.55
CA HIS A 169 -18.92 22.32 -6.83
C HIS A 169 -19.90 21.70 -7.83
N ARG A 170 -19.98 20.37 -7.93
CA ARG A 170 -20.77 19.69 -8.97
C ARG A 170 -22.26 20.05 -8.90
N ALA A 171 -22.81 20.19 -7.70
CA ALA A 171 -24.21 20.54 -7.48
C ALA A 171 -24.47 22.07 -7.53
N ASP A 172 -23.41 22.89 -7.54
CA ASP A 172 -23.53 24.34 -7.45
C ASP A 172 -23.84 24.95 -8.81
N LYS A 173 -24.69 25.97 -8.84
CA LYS A 173 -25.02 26.72 -10.07
C LYS A 173 -23.93 27.77 -10.36
N VAL A 174 -22.72 27.32 -10.66
CA VAL A 174 -21.54 28.18 -10.93
C VAL A 174 -20.91 27.87 -12.29
N ASN A 175 -20.04 28.76 -12.77
CA ASN A 175 -19.20 28.44 -13.92
C ASN A 175 -18.06 27.50 -13.49
N HIS A 176 -18.21 26.21 -13.79
CA HIS A 176 -17.28 25.16 -13.36
C HIS A 176 -15.89 25.21 -14.01
N ALA A 177 -15.71 25.95 -15.11
CA ALA A 177 -14.50 25.89 -15.94
C ALA A 177 -13.19 26.16 -15.18
N ASN A 178 -13.24 26.94 -14.10
CA ASN A 178 -12.06 27.31 -13.30
C ASN A 178 -11.96 26.55 -11.96
N PHE A 179 -12.85 25.59 -11.71
CA PHE A 179 -12.85 24.77 -10.49
C PHE A 179 -12.31 23.35 -10.75
N CYS A 180 -11.79 23.07 -11.95
CA CYS A 180 -11.19 21.80 -12.33
C CYS A 180 -9.94 21.99 -13.22
N GLY A 181 -9.25 20.89 -13.50
CA GLY A 181 -7.99 20.85 -14.23
C GLY A 181 -6.77 21.04 -13.33
N ASN A 182 -5.57 20.91 -13.90
CA ASN A 182 -4.31 21.04 -13.16
C ASN A 182 -3.77 22.47 -13.13
N ASN A 183 -4.42 23.42 -13.84
CA ASN A 183 -4.01 24.82 -13.93
C ASN A 183 -3.91 25.51 -12.56
N ILE A 184 -3.10 26.58 -12.51
CA ILE A 184 -2.80 27.31 -11.25
C ILE A 184 -4.07 27.86 -10.57
N LYS A 185 -5.09 28.27 -11.33
CA LYS A 185 -6.32 28.85 -10.77
C LYS A 185 -7.16 27.81 -10.04
N SER A 186 -7.31 26.61 -10.62
CA SER A 186 -7.98 25.48 -9.98
C SER A 186 -7.18 24.99 -8.78
N MET A 187 -5.85 24.89 -8.90
CA MET A 187 -4.95 24.51 -7.81
C MET A 187 -5.12 25.40 -6.59
N ARG A 188 -5.04 26.72 -6.79
CA ARG A 188 -5.18 27.71 -5.72
C ARG A 188 -6.54 27.62 -5.03
N SER A 189 -7.63 27.69 -5.79
CA SER A 189 -8.99 27.69 -5.22
C SER A 189 -9.31 26.36 -4.52
N SER A 190 -8.82 25.24 -5.06
CA SER A 190 -8.97 23.92 -4.44
C SER A 190 -8.25 23.83 -3.11
N LEU A 191 -6.99 24.27 -3.02
CA LEU A 191 -6.24 24.25 -1.77
C LEU A 191 -6.89 25.12 -0.70
N GLU A 192 -7.27 26.36 -1.03
CA GLU A 192 -7.95 27.28 -0.10
C GLU A 192 -9.25 26.65 0.44
N GLY A 193 -10.04 26.01 -0.43
CA GLY A 193 -11.23 25.28 -0.03
C GLY A 193 -10.94 24.06 0.85
N SER A 194 -9.95 23.25 0.49
CA SER A 194 -9.56 22.05 1.23
C SER A 194 -9.05 22.38 2.62
N LEU A 195 -8.19 23.39 2.78
CA LEU A 195 -7.70 23.86 4.10
C LEU A 195 -8.87 24.26 5.01
N LYS A 196 -9.87 24.98 4.47
CA LYS A 196 -11.07 25.37 5.21
C LYS A 196 -11.90 24.17 5.65
N ARG A 197 -12.17 23.22 4.75
CA ARG A 197 -12.98 22.02 5.06
C ARG A 197 -12.28 21.09 6.04
N LEU A 198 -10.97 20.87 5.86
CA LEU A 198 -10.12 20.07 6.73
C LEU A 198 -9.77 20.76 8.06
N LYS A 199 -10.13 22.04 8.23
CA LYS A 199 -9.88 22.83 9.45
C LYS A 199 -8.40 22.82 9.87
N THR A 200 -7.52 22.99 8.89
CA THR A 200 -6.06 22.96 9.08
C THR A 200 -5.40 24.11 8.32
N THR A 201 -4.20 24.48 8.72
CA THR A 201 -3.37 25.49 8.04
C THR A 201 -2.41 24.91 7.02
N TYR A 202 -2.21 23.59 7.03
CA TYR A 202 -1.32 22.87 6.11
C TYR A 202 -1.89 21.50 5.72
N ILE A 203 -1.45 21.00 4.56
CA ILE A 203 -1.67 19.65 4.05
C ILE A 203 -0.36 18.88 4.07
N ASP A 204 -0.34 17.65 4.57
CA ASP A 204 0.88 16.83 4.58
C ASP A 204 1.25 16.42 3.16
N ILE A 205 0.31 15.86 2.41
CA ILE A 205 0.54 15.40 1.03
C ILE A 205 -0.54 15.98 0.12
N PHE A 206 -0.12 16.79 -0.87
CA PHE A 206 -1.04 17.34 -1.87
C PHE A 206 -0.82 16.69 -3.23
N TYR A 207 -1.89 16.10 -3.76
CA TYR A 207 -1.86 15.39 -5.03
C TYR A 207 -2.40 16.21 -6.20
N VAL A 208 -1.74 16.08 -7.34
CA VAL A 208 -2.41 16.15 -8.65
C VAL A 208 -3.25 14.86 -8.80
N HIS A 209 -4.58 14.95 -8.81
CA HIS A 209 -5.47 13.77 -8.79
C HIS A 209 -5.39 12.92 -10.07
N TYR A 210 -5.22 13.55 -11.23
CA TYR A 210 -4.88 12.93 -12.49
C TYR A 210 -4.31 14.01 -13.41
N TRP A 211 -3.48 13.63 -14.37
CA TRP A 211 -3.01 14.59 -15.36
C TRP A 211 -4.11 14.88 -16.39
N ASP A 212 -4.40 16.17 -16.61
CA ASP A 212 -5.47 16.62 -17.50
C ASP A 212 -5.08 16.62 -19.01
N ASN A 213 -3.90 16.10 -19.35
CA ASN A 213 -3.31 16.06 -20.69
C ASN A 213 -2.99 17.43 -21.33
N HIS A 214 -3.18 18.55 -20.62
CA HIS A 214 -3.07 19.88 -21.21
C HIS A 214 -2.13 20.79 -20.42
N THR A 215 -2.26 20.82 -19.09
CA THR A 215 -1.43 21.65 -18.23
C THR A 215 0.01 21.11 -18.29
N SER A 216 0.96 22.02 -18.55
CA SER A 216 2.37 21.67 -18.71
C SER A 216 2.99 21.24 -17.38
N ALA A 217 4.07 20.47 -17.47
CA ALA A 217 4.85 20.09 -16.29
C ALA A 217 5.38 21.34 -15.56
N GLU A 218 5.76 22.36 -16.33
CA GLU A 218 6.28 23.62 -15.85
C GLU A 218 5.23 24.37 -15.00
N GLU A 219 4.00 24.53 -15.51
CA GLU A 219 2.93 25.22 -14.78
C GLU A 219 2.55 24.48 -13.49
N ILE A 220 2.41 23.15 -13.57
CA ILE A 220 2.07 22.31 -12.41
C ILE A 220 3.16 22.44 -11.34
N MET A 221 4.42 22.23 -11.70
CA MET A 221 5.51 22.19 -10.71
C MET A 221 5.84 23.58 -10.16
N ASP A 222 5.71 24.66 -10.94
CA ASP A 222 5.87 26.03 -10.44
C ASP A 222 4.79 26.38 -9.41
N GLY A 223 3.54 26.03 -9.71
CA GLY A 223 2.41 26.22 -8.81
C GLY A 223 2.57 25.42 -7.52
N LEU A 224 2.83 24.11 -7.62
CA LEU A 224 3.00 23.23 -6.46
C LEU A 224 4.18 23.64 -5.59
N HIS A 225 5.32 24.00 -6.19
CA HIS A 225 6.48 24.45 -5.44
C HIS A 225 6.19 25.73 -4.65
N SER A 226 5.47 26.69 -5.25
CA SER A 226 5.05 27.91 -4.56
C SER A 226 4.18 27.62 -3.33
N LEU A 227 3.38 26.55 -3.35
CA LEU A 227 2.58 26.14 -2.19
C LEU A 227 3.45 25.54 -1.07
N VAL A 228 4.49 24.80 -1.45
CA VAL A 228 5.46 24.23 -0.51
C VAL A 228 6.31 25.31 0.14
N GLU A 229 6.82 26.28 -0.64
CA GLU A 229 7.59 27.42 -0.09
C GLU A 229 6.78 28.25 0.90
N ARG A 230 5.45 28.32 0.71
CA ARG A 230 4.53 29.01 1.62
C ARG A 230 4.16 28.19 2.86
N GLY A 231 4.64 26.95 2.99
CA GLY A 231 4.34 26.05 4.10
C GLY A 231 2.89 25.55 4.14
N LEU A 232 2.13 25.71 3.05
CA LEU A 232 0.73 25.25 2.97
C LEU A 232 0.65 23.74 2.63
N VAL A 233 1.70 23.21 2.04
CA VAL A 233 1.84 21.81 1.64
C VAL A 233 3.24 21.33 2.03
N LEU A 234 3.35 20.14 2.62
CA LEU A 234 4.66 19.59 3.02
C LEU A 234 5.29 18.70 1.95
N TYR A 235 4.49 17.83 1.34
CA TYR A 235 4.92 16.86 0.34
C TYR A 235 3.99 16.83 -0.88
N LEU A 236 4.56 16.48 -2.03
CA LEU A 236 3.84 16.45 -3.30
C LEU A 236 3.62 15.01 -3.77
N GLY A 237 2.40 14.72 -4.20
CA GLY A 237 2.04 13.47 -4.86
C GLY A 237 1.43 13.69 -6.24
N ILE A 238 1.41 12.62 -7.03
CA ILE A 238 0.68 12.59 -8.30
C ILE A 238 -0.08 11.27 -8.41
N SER A 239 -1.30 11.34 -8.91
CA SER A 239 -2.15 10.19 -9.15
C SER A 239 -2.45 10.07 -10.64
N ASP A 240 -2.69 8.84 -11.11
CA ASP A 240 -3.22 8.52 -12.43
C ASP A 240 -2.57 9.33 -13.58
N ALA A 241 -1.24 9.28 -13.66
CA ALA A 241 -0.45 9.97 -14.68
C ALA A 241 0.54 9.01 -15.35
N PRO A 242 0.82 9.15 -16.66
CA PRO A 242 1.76 8.28 -17.33
C PRO A 242 3.19 8.49 -16.81
N ALA A 243 3.98 7.40 -16.78
CA ALA A 243 5.35 7.39 -16.21
C ALA A 243 6.23 8.51 -16.79
N TRP A 244 6.20 8.70 -18.11
CA TRP A 244 7.01 9.74 -18.78
C TRP A 244 6.69 11.16 -18.30
N PHE A 245 5.42 11.43 -17.94
CA PHE A 245 5.01 12.74 -17.48
C PHE A 245 5.47 12.99 -16.05
N VAL A 246 5.38 11.97 -15.19
CA VAL A 246 5.91 12.03 -13.81
C VAL A 246 7.42 12.31 -13.84
N VAL A 247 8.18 11.59 -14.67
CA VAL A 247 9.62 11.83 -14.87
C VAL A 247 9.86 13.25 -15.39
N LYS A 248 9.11 13.72 -16.39
CA LYS A 248 9.24 15.11 -16.90
C LYS A 248 9.04 16.15 -15.80
N CYS A 249 8.02 16.00 -14.97
CA CYS A 249 7.75 16.89 -13.84
C CYS A 249 8.90 16.88 -12.81
N ASN A 250 9.36 15.70 -12.42
CA ASN A 250 10.45 15.55 -11.45
C ASN A 250 11.78 16.08 -11.98
N GLU A 251 12.12 15.83 -13.24
CA GLU A 251 13.33 16.34 -13.87
C GLU A 251 13.29 17.86 -13.99
N TYR A 252 12.15 18.44 -14.38
CA TYR A 252 11.99 19.90 -14.36
C TYR A 252 12.18 20.47 -12.94
N ALA A 253 11.59 19.81 -11.92
CA ALA A 253 11.73 20.25 -10.54
C ALA A 253 13.19 20.20 -10.06
N LYS A 254 13.88 19.07 -10.24
CA LYS A 254 15.30 18.90 -9.88
C LYS A 254 16.16 19.94 -10.60
N ALA A 255 15.99 20.11 -11.91
CA ALA A 255 16.77 21.04 -12.73
C ALA A 255 16.56 22.52 -12.37
N LYS A 256 15.42 22.86 -11.75
CA LYS A 256 15.07 24.24 -11.35
C LYS A 256 15.08 24.46 -9.84
N GLY A 257 15.60 23.52 -9.06
CA GLY A 257 15.66 23.63 -7.60
C GLY A 257 14.30 23.62 -6.91
N LYS A 258 13.28 23.01 -7.53
CA LYS A 258 11.91 22.92 -7.01
C LYS A 258 11.66 21.59 -6.32
N THR A 259 10.56 21.54 -5.56
CA THR A 259 10.10 20.35 -4.86
C THR A 259 9.57 19.30 -5.85
N PRO A 260 10.16 18.09 -5.94
CA PRO A 260 9.65 17.02 -6.80
C PRO A 260 8.51 16.23 -6.14
N PHE A 261 7.82 15.40 -6.93
CA PHE A 261 6.91 14.40 -6.38
C PHE A 261 7.68 13.32 -5.61
N VAL A 262 7.08 12.84 -4.51
CA VAL A 262 7.63 11.77 -3.66
C VAL A 262 6.69 10.57 -3.52
N LEU A 263 5.47 10.66 -4.05
CA LEU A 263 4.44 9.65 -3.90
C LEU A 263 3.58 9.56 -5.17
N TYR A 264 3.43 8.34 -5.69
CA TYR A 264 2.53 8.02 -6.79
C TYR A 264 1.29 7.29 -6.27
N GLN A 265 0.11 7.64 -6.79
CA GLN A 265 -1.14 6.95 -6.52
C GLN A 265 -1.75 6.41 -7.83
N GLY A 266 -2.23 5.16 -7.83
CA GLY A 266 -2.81 4.54 -9.02
C GLY A 266 -3.53 3.23 -8.69
N PRO A 267 -4.37 2.71 -9.60
CA PRO A 267 -5.10 1.48 -9.35
C PRO A 267 -4.15 0.29 -9.41
N TYR A 268 -4.08 -0.48 -8.34
CA TYR A 268 -3.30 -1.71 -8.32
C TYR A 268 -3.91 -2.74 -7.38
N SER A 269 -4.12 -3.94 -7.91
CA SER A 269 -4.65 -5.07 -7.18
C SER A 269 -4.20 -6.36 -7.85
N VAL A 270 -4.51 -7.48 -7.22
CA VAL A 270 -4.29 -8.80 -7.83
C VAL A 270 -5.05 -8.97 -9.16
N LEU A 271 -6.17 -8.26 -9.35
CA LEU A 271 -6.99 -8.28 -10.56
C LEU A 271 -6.58 -7.22 -11.60
N GLN A 272 -5.77 -6.23 -11.21
CA GLN A 272 -5.37 -5.11 -12.05
C GLN A 272 -3.90 -4.76 -11.79
N ARG A 273 -3.03 -5.26 -12.66
CA ARG A 273 -1.57 -5.22 -12.49
C ARG A 273 -0.85 -4.22 -13.40
N ASP A 274 -1.58 -3.33 -14.07
CA ASP A 274 -1.04 -2.42 -15.10
C ASP A 274 0.15 -1.56 -14.63
N LEU A 275 0.21 -1.20 -13.33
CA LEU A 275 1.34 -0.45 -12.78
C LEU A 275 2.68 -1.19 -12.91
N GLU A 276 2.69 -2.51 -13.02
CA GLU A 276 3.91 -3.31 -13.20
C GLU A 276 4.57 -3.11 -14.57
N ARG A 277 3.89 -2.48 -15.54
CA ARG A 277 4.47 -2.21 -16.87
C ARG A 277 5.53 -1.12 -16.81
N GLU A 278 5.19 0.04 -16.26
CA GLU A 278 6.07 1.22 -16.26
C GLU A 278 6.06 2.03 -14.97
N ILE A 279 4.94 2.04 -14.23
CA ILE A 279 4.79 2.90 -13.06
C ILE A 279 5.65 2.42 -11.88
N ILE A 280 5.62 1.12 -11.57
CA ILE A 280 6.46 0.54 -10.51
C ILE A 280 7.95 0.74 -10.81
N PRO A 281 8.46 0.39 -12.02
CA PRO A 281 9.83 0.70 -12.42
C PRO A 281 10.19 2.19 -12.29
N MET A 282 9.30 3.09 -12.76
CA MET A 282 9.49 4.53 -12.62
C MET A 282 9.59 4.95 -11.16
N CYS A 283 8.70 4.48 -10.29
CA CYS A 283 8.72 4.84 -8.87
C CYS A 283 10.01 4.37 -8.18
N HIS A 284 10.50 3.17 -8.54
CA HIS A 284 11.80 2.69 -8.06
C HIS A 284 12.95 3.61 -8.48
N HIS A 285 12.97 4.05 -9.74
CA HIS A 285 14.04 4.89 -10.26
C HIS A 285 14.00 6.31 -9.71
N GLU A 286 12.81 6.90 -9.65
CA GLU A 286 12.58 8.27 -9.16
C GLU A 286 12.56 8.37 -7.63
N GLY A 287 12.56 7.23 -6.92
CA GLY A 287 12.50 7.18 -5.46
C GLY A 287 11.13 7.63 -4.91
N LEU A 288 10.05 7.28 -5.60
CA LEU A 288 8.67 7.53 -5.17
C LEU A 288 8.13 6.33 -4.39
N ALA A 289 7.36 6.65 -3.37
CA ALA A 289 6.45 5.69 -2.77
C ALA A 289 5.23 5.43 -3.67
N ILE A 290 4.51 4.35 -3.41
CA ILE A 290 3.30 3.99 -4.12
C ILE A 290 2.18 3.80 -3.10
N ALA A 291 1.09 4.57 -3.25
CA ALA A 291 -0.13 4.41 -2.46
C ALA A 291 -1.27 3.96 -3.40
N PRO A 292 -1.42 2.65 -3.68
CA PRO A 292 -2.38 2.21 -4.65
C PRO A 292 -3.81 2.27 -4.13
N TRP A 293 -4.74 2.71 -4.98
CA TRP A 293 -6.17 2.59 -4.74
C TRP A 293 -6.73 1.34 -5.43
N ASN A 294 -7.99 1.01 -5.15
CA ASN A 294 -8.68 -0.18 -5.68
C ASN A 294 -8.03 -1.53 -5.32
N VAL A 295 -7.34 -1.62 -4.19
CA VAL A 295 -6.57 -2.80 -3.76
C VAL A 295 -7.43 -4.07 -3.67
N LEU A 296 -8.71 -3.92 -3.29
CA LEU A 296 -9.71 -4.99 -3.24
C LEU A 296 -10.69 -4.97 -4.41
N SER A 297 -10.32 -4.28 -5.49
CA SER A 297 -11.04 -4.24 -6.78
C SER A 297 -12.54 -3.96 -6.60
N ALA A 298 -12.90 -2.86 -5.94
CA ALA A 298 -14.28 -2.47 -5.64
C ALA A 298 -15.12 -3.54 -4.89
N GLY A 299 -14.47 -4.40 -4.08
CA GLY A 299 -15.14 -5.46 -3.31
C GLY A 299 -15.39 -6.73 -4.13
N ARG A 300 -14.61 -6.96 -5.18
CA ARG A 300 -14.58 -8.19 -5.97
C ARG A 300 -13.74 -9.29 -5.35
N ILE A 301 -12.87 -8.97 -4.39
CA ILE A 301 -12.17 -9.96 -3.58
C ILE A 301 -13.10 -10.43 -2.46
N ARG A 302 -13.84 -11.51 -2.70
CA ARG A 302 -14.81 -12.11 -1.78
C ARG A 302 -15.04 -13.59 -2.09
N SER A 303 -15.62 -14.34 -1.17
CA SER A 303 -15.91 -15.76 -1.36
C SER A 303 -17.21 -16.03 -2.13
N ASP A 304 -17.37 -17.26 -2.61
CA ASP A 304 -18.63 -17.72 -3.20
C ASP A 304 -19.80 -17.69 -2.21
N GLU A 305 -19.52 -17.99 -0.93
CA GLU A 305 -20.53 -17.90 0.13
C GLU A 305 -20.99 -16.45 0.33
N GLU A 306 -20.05 -15.51 0.37
CA GLU A 306 -20.38 -14.09 0.50
C GLU A 306 -21.17 -13.58 -0.71
N GLU A 307 -20.81 -14.00 -1.92
CA GLU A 307 -21.55 -13.65 -3.12
C GLU A 307 -22.97 -14.23 -3.12
N ARG A 308 -23.16 -15.47 -2.66
CA ARG A 308 -24.49 -16.06 -2.48
C ARG A 308 -25.32 -15.27 -1.46
N LYS A 309 -24.75 -14.91 -0.31
CA LYS A 309 -25.44 -14.08 0.70
C LYS A 309 -25.85 -12.72 0.14
N ARG A 310 -25.03 -12.10 -0.70
CA ARG A 310 -25.38 -10.84 -1.39
C ARG A 310 -26.56 -11.01 -2.35
N ARG A 311 -26.65 -12.14 -3.06
CA ARG A 311 -27.83 -12.48 -3.89
C ARG A 311 -29.10 -12.63 -3.03
N GLU A 312 -28.98 -13.30 -1.89
CA GLU A 312 -30.10 -13.55 -0.97
C GLU A 312 -30.60 -12.27 -0.29
N THR A 313 -29.69 -11.39 0.12
CA THR A 313 -30.00 -10.14 0.85
C THR A 313 -30.32 -8.96 -0.06
N GLY A 314 -29.98 -9.05 -1.35
CA GLY A 314 -30.05 -7.92 -2.29
C GLY A 314 -28.94 -6.88 -2.12
N GLU A 315 -27.98 -7.11 -1.21
CA GLU A 315 -26.80 -6.26 -1.07
C GLU A 315 -25.95 -6.31 -2.35
N LYS A 316 -25.86 -5.18 -3.06
CA LYS A 316 -24.99 -5.07 -4.23
C LYS A 316 -23.59 -4.61 -3.79
N GLY A 317 -22.57 -5.10 -4.50
CA GLY A 317 -21.23 -4.51 -4.42
C GLY A 317 -21.23 -3.05 -4.90
N ARG A 318 -20.09 -2.36 -4.78
CA ARG A 318 -19.96 -0.99 -5.28
C ARG A 318 -20.15 -1.01 -6.80
N PRO A 319 -21.24 -0.43 -7.36
CA PRO A 319 -21.35 -0.30 -8.80
C PRO A 319 -20.21 0.62 -9.25
N GLY A 320 -19.37 0.14 -10.15
CA GLY A 320 -18.38 1.01 -10.77
C GLY A 320 -19.10 1.92 -11.76
N LEU A 321 -18.70 3.20 -11.85
CA LEU A 321 -19.18 4.09 -12.92
C LEU A 321 -18.94 3.48 -14.33
N MET A 322 -17.95 2.58 -14.43
CA MET A 322 -17.54 1.85 -15.64
C MET A 322 -17.78 0.33 -15.58
N SER A 323 -18.38 -0.20 -14.52
CA SER A 323 -18.63 -1.65 -14.36
C SER A 323 -20.07 -1.86 -13.88
N PRO A 324 -21.02 -2.07 -14.80
CA PRO A 324 -22.45 -2.02 -14.50
C PRO A 324 -22.96 -3.22 -13.68
N GLY A 325 -22.19 -4.32 -13.61
CA GLY A 325 -22.50 -5.47 -12.76
C GLY A 325 -21.84 -5.39 -11.39
N TRP A 326 -22.38 -6.11 -10.40
CA TRP A 326 -21.75 -6.31 -9.09
C TRP A 326 -21.20 -7.74 -8.90
N GLU A 327 -21.67 -8.70 -9.70
CA GLU A 327 -21.28 -10.12 -9.67
C GLU A 327 -19.91 -10.37 -10.28
N ARG A 328 -19.15 -11.31 -9.70
CA ARG A 328 -17.81 -11.62 -10.16
C ARG A 328 -17.84 -12.29 -11.53
N THR A 329 -16.87 -11.94 -12.39
CA THR A 329 -16.58 -12.72 -13.60
C THR A 329 -15.90 -14.03 -13.24
N GLU A 330 -15.86 -14.97 -14.18
CA GLU A 330 -15.15 -16.25 -13.98
C GLU A 330 -13.65 -16.04 -13.66
N ALA A 331 -13.04 -15.05 -14.29
CA ALA A 331 -11.65 -14.68 -14.05
C ALA A 331 -11.44 -14.16 -12.61
N GLU A 332 -12.34 -13.30 -12.12
CA GLU A 332 -12.31 -12.80 -10.74
C GLU A 332 -12.56 -13.92 -9.72
N ARG A 333 -13.47 -14.86 -10.03
CA ARG A 333 -13.75 -16.02 -9.19
C ARG A 333 -12.53 -16.94 -9.08
N LYS A 334 -11.85 -17.23 -10.20
CA LYS A 334 -10.62 -18.03 -10.23
C LYS A 334 -9.55 -17.47 -9.30
N VAL A 335 -9.36 -16.15 -9.30
CA VAL A 335 -8.42 -15.47 -8.39
C VAL A 335 -8.85 -15.64 -6.94
N CYS A 336 -10.13 -15.44 -6.63
CA CYS A 336 -10.64 -15.58 -5.26
C CYS A 336 -10.40 -17.00 -4.73
N LEU A 337 -10.59 -18.04 -5.55
CA LEU A 337 -10.34 -19.43 -5.16
C LEU A 337 -8.86 -19.68 -4.79
N VAL A 338 -7.91 -19.08 -5.51
CA VAL A 338 -6.48 -19.15 -5.16
C VAL A 338 -6.21 -18.47 -3.82
N LEU A 339 -6.82 -17.31 -3.58
CA LEU A 339 -6.68 -16.60 -2.30
C LEU A 339 -7.30 -17.40 -1.14
N GLU A 340 -8.44 -18.07 -1.37
CA GLU A 340 -9.08 -18.97 -0.40
C GLU A 340 -8.18 -20.16 -0.04
N GLU A 341 -7.46 -20.73 -1.01
CA GLU A 341 -6.51 -21.82 -0.75
C GLU A 341 -5.30 -21.37 0.09
N ILE A 342 -4.85 -20.13 -0.11
CA ILE A 342 -3.68 -19.56 0.57
C ILE A 342 -4.02 -19.09 1.98
N ALA A 343 -5.21 -18.51 2.20
CA ALA A 343 -5.64 -17.95 3.47
C ALA A 343 -5.34 -18.82 4.71
N PRO A 344 -5.76 -20.11 4.77
CA PRO A 344 -5.47 -20.95 5.93
C PRO A 344 -3.97 -21.25 6.09
N LYS A 345 -3.20 -21.30 5.00
CA LYS A 345 -1.75 -21.57 5.03
C LYS A 345 -0.96 -20.41 5.65
N VAL A 346 -1.53 -19.21 5.66
CA VAL A 346 -0.93 -18.00 6.26
C VAL A 346 -1.66 -17.53 7.52
N GLY A 347 -2.55 -18.37 8.07
CA GLY A 347 -3.17 -18.13 9.38
C GLY A 347 -4.29 -17.10 9.39
N THR A 348 -4.95 -16.82 8.26
CA THR A 348 -6.15 -15.96 8.20
C THR A 348 -7.35 -16.68 7.57
N LYS A 349 -8.55 -16.22 7.89
CA LYS A 349 -9.78 -16.57 7.17
C LYS A 349 -10.19 -15.51 6.14
N HIS A 350 -9.53 -14.36 6.13
CA HIS A 350 -9.91 -13.20 5.32
C HIS A 350 -9.07 -13.15 4.03
N ILE A 351 -9.66 -13.56 2.92
CA ILE A 351 -8.97 -13.52 1.62
C ILE A 351 -8.61 -12.10 1.16
N THR A 352 -9.32 -11.08 1.67
CA THR A 352 -8.97 -9.67 1.48
C THR A 352 -7.63 -9.32 2.11
N ALA A 353 -7.32 -9.89 3.28
CA ALA A 353 -6.03 -9.72 3.93
C ALA A 353 -4.89 -10.33 3.10
N VAL A 354 -5.12 -11.50 2.50
CA VAL A 354 -4.16 -12.14 1.58
C VAL A 354 -3.92 -11.27 0.34
N ALA A 355 -4.96 -10.69 -0.25
CA ALA A 355 -4.84 -9.81 -1.41
C ALA A 355 -4.08 -8.50 -1.09
N ILE A 356 -4.32 -7.90 0.08
CA ILE A 356 -3.58 -6.71 0.54
C ILE A 356 -2.12 -7.08 0.81
N ALA A 357 -1.86 -8.24 1.43
CA ALA A 357 -0.52 -8.74 1.66
C ALA A 357 0.24 -8.92 0.34
N TYR A 358 -0.39 -9.51 -0.68
CA TYR A 358 0.18 -9.60 -2.03
C TYR A 358 0.67 -8.24 -2.54
N VAL A 359 -0.15 -7.19 -2.43
CA VAL A 359 0.24 -5.84 -2.85
C VAL A 359 1.43 -5.30 -2.03
N LEU A 360 1.40 -5.47 -0.70
CA LEU A 360 2.50 -5.05 0.19
C LEU A 360 3.84 -5.72 -0.14
N HIS A 361 3.82 -6.92 -0.73
CA HIS A 361 5.02 -7.70 -1.06
C HIS A 361 5.65 -7.30 -2.40
N LYS A 362 5.09 -6.33 -3.14
CA LYS A 362 5.61 -5.98 -4.47
C LYS A 362 6.83 -5.06 -4.42
N VAL A 363 6.84 -4.06 -3.54
CA VAL A 363 7.89 -3.03 -3.47
C VAL A 363 8.08 -2.50 -2.03
N PRO A 364 9.25 -1.94 -1.66
CA PRO A 364 9.56 -1.41 -0.33
C PRO A 364 8.64 -0.31 0.18
N TYR A 365 8.32 0.68 -0.66
CA TYR A 365 7.56 1.87 -0.27
C TYR A 365 6.09 1.77 -0.73
N MET A 366 5.44 0.66 -0.38
CA MET A 366 4.04 0.37 -0.74
C MET A 366 3.09 0.65 0.43
N PHE A 367 2.09 1.51 0.21
CA PHE A 367 1.11 1.97 1.20
C PHE A 367 -0.33 1.81 0.66
N PRO A 368 -0.88 0.58 0.63
CA PRO A 368 -2.20 0.32 0.06
C PRO A 368 -3.29 1.19 0.71
N ILE A 369 -4.08 1.86 -0.12
CA ILE A 369 -5.26 2.62 0.31
C ILE A 369 -6.41 1.63 0.49
N ILE A 370 -6.74 1.38 1.75
CA ILE A 370 -7.88 0.54 2.13
C ILE A 370 -9.11 1.43 2.35
N GLY A 371 -10.24 1.01 1.79
CA GLY A 371 -11.53 1.66 1.99
C GLY A 371 -12.50 0.74 2.69
N GLY A 372 -13.60 1.30 3.16
CA GLY A 372 -14.66 0.53 3.82
C GLY A 372 -15.69 1.44 4.45
N ARG A 373 -16.78 0.82 4.90
CA ARG A 373 -17.85 1.51 5.66
C ARG A 373 -18.07 0.89 7.03
N LYS A 374 -17.42 -0.24 7.31
CA LYS A 374 -17.61 -1.04 8.51
C LYS A 374 -16.26 -1.22 9.18
N VAL A 375 -16.22 -0.98 10.50
CA VAL A 375 -15.02 -1.18 11.32
C VAL A 375 -14.52 -2.63 11.23
N GLU A 376 -15.43 -3.60 11.16
CA GLU A 376 -15.09 -5.03 11.01
C GLU A 376 -14.22 -5.30 9.77
N HIS A 377 -14.54 -4.68 8.63
CA HIS A 377 -13.74 -4.84 7.40
C HIS A 377 -12.37 -4.18 7.53
N LEU A 378 -12.29 -3.04 8.23
CA LEU A 378 -11.03 -2.38 8.51
C LEU A 378 -10.11 -3.29 9.34
N LEU A 379 -10.64 -3.88 10.42
CA LEU A 379 -9.87 -4.78 11.28
C LEU A 379 -9.41 -6.04 10.51
N ALA A 380 -10.28 -6.62 9.67
CA ALA A 380 -9.90 -7.74 8.80
C ALA A 380 -8.77 -7.36 7.83
N ASN A 381 -8.79 -6.15 7.27
CA ASN A 381 -7.73 -5.68 6.37
C ASN A 381 -6.40 -5.46 7.08
N ILE A 382 -6.41 -5.08 8.36
CA ILE A 382 -5.18 -4.89 9.18
C ILE A 382 -4.42 -6.22 9.36
N GLU A 383 -5.11 -7.37 9.34
CA GLU A 383 -4.46 -8.69 9.41
C GLU A 383 -3.42 -8.90 8.31
N ALA A 384 -3.57 -8.23 7.16
CA ALA A 384 -2.62 -8.29 6.06
C ALA A 384 -1.19 -7.95 6.46
N LEU A 385 -1.02 -7.10 7.48
CA LEU A 385 0.27 -6.64 7.98
C LEU A 385 1.05 -7.72 8.75
N SER A 386 0.39 -8.82 9.11
CA SER A 386 1.00 -9.98 9.77
C SER A 386 1.25 -11.15 8.80
N ILE A 387 0.76 -11.05 7.56
CA ILE A 387 0.86 -12.12 6.57
C ILE A 387 2.20 -12.03 5.84
N ARG A 388 2.92 -13.14 5.79
CA ARG A 388 4.11 -13.31 4.94
C ARG A 388 3.83 -14.34 3.85
N LEU A 389 3.78 -13.88 2.61
CA LEU A 389 3.64 -14.75 1.44
C LEU A 389 5.03 -15.23 0.99
N ASN A 390 5.15 -16.52 0.71
CA ASN A 390 6.35 -17.07 0.09
C ASN A 390 6.31 -16.94 -1.44
N ASP A 391 7.43 -17.22 -2.10
CA ASP A 391 7.56 -17.05 -3.56
C ASP A 391 6.59 -17.95 -4.34
N GLU A 392 6.32 -19.17 -3.86
CA GLU A 392 5.36 -20.09 -4.49
C GLU A 392 3.92 -19.56 -4.43
N GLN A 393 3.53 -18.96 -3.29
CA GLN A 393 2.22 -18.36 -3.09
C GLN A 393 2.06 -17.10 -3.95
N LEU A 394 3.08 -16.25 -4.03
CA LEU A 394 3.08 -15.08 -4.93
C LEU A 394 2.94 -15.52 -6.39
N ALA A 395 3.71 -16.53 -6.81
CA ALA A 395 3.63 -17.07 -8.17
C ALA A 395 2.25 -17.70 -8.48
N ALA A 396 1.65 -18.42 -7.52
CA ALA A 396 0.32 -19.00 -7.68
C ALA A 396 -0.76 -17.92 -7.85
N ILE A 397 -0.69 -16.85 -7.05
CA ILE A 397 -1.58 -15.69 -7.17
C ILE A 397 -1.42 -15.05 -8.54
N GLU A 398 -0.19 -14.79 -8.98
CA GLU A 398 0.08 -14.15 -10.27
C GLU A 398 -0.33 -15.00 -11.47
N ALA A 399 -0.20 -16.32 -11.39
CA ALA A 399 -0.60 -17.25 -12.44
C ALA A 399 -2.13 -17.42 -12.55
N SER A 400 -2.91 -16.91 -11.58
CA SER A 400 -4.36 -16.98 -11.60
C SER A 400 -4.96 -16.19 -12.77
N LEU A 401 -4.31 -15.10 -13.20
CA LEU A 401 -4.69 -14.29 -14.35
C LEU A 401 -3.53 -14.11 -15.33
N PRO A 402 -3.78 -14.20 -16.65
CA PRO A 402 -2.78 -13.81 -17.62
C PRO A 402 -2.44 -12.33 -17.46
N PHE A 403 -1.15 -12.00 -17.49
CA PHE A 403 -0.69 -10.62 -17.50
C PHE A 403 0.33 -10.44 -18.61
N ASP A 404 0.00 -9.60 -19.58
CA ASP A 404 0.93 -9.18 -20.61
C ASP A 404 1.54 -7.82 -20.24
N LYS A 405 2.86 -7.82 -20.01
CA LYS A 405 3.62 -6.59 -19.74
C LYS A 405 3.71 -5.69 -20.96
N GLY A 406 3.55 -6.24 -22.17
CA GLY A 406 3.65 -5.49 -23.42
C GLY A 406 5.07 -5.01 -23.73
N PHE A 407 5.21 -4.33 -24.87
CA PHE A 407 6.46 -3.69 -25.27
C PHE A 407 6.71 -2.40 -24.47
N PRO A 408 7.96 -2.05 -24.11
CA PRO A 408 9.22 -2.80 -24.36
C PRO A 408 9.58 -3.84 -23.29
N ALA A 409 8.80 -3.97 -22.22
CA ALA A 409 9.10 -4.88 -21.10
C ALA A 409 9.19 -6.35 -21.53
N ASN A 410 8.41 -6.79 -22.52
CA ASN A 410 8.49 -8.12 -23.08
C ASN A 410 9.82 -8.45 -23.78
N GLN A 411 10.63 -7.46 -24.13
CA GLN A 411 11.99 -7.65 -24.67
C GLN A 411 13.08 -7.41 -23.61
N MET A 412 12.89 -6.41 -22.75
CA MET A 412 13.90 -6.02 -21.76
C MET A 412 13.87 -6.88 -20.49
N GLY A 413 12.76 -7.58 -20.23
CA GLY A 413 12.56 -8.32 -18.99
C GLY A 413 12.16 -7.43 -17.81
N GLU A 414 12.39 -7.94 -16.60
CA GLU A 414 12.05 -7.26 -15.35
C GLU A 414 13.04 -6.15 -15.00
N TYR A 415 12.55 -5.06 -14.40
CA TYR A 415 13.41 -4.04 -13.82
C TYR A 415 14.32 -4.65 -12.75
N GLY A 416 15.61 -4.30 -12.77
CA GLY A 416 16.64 -4.89 -11.90
C GLY A 416 17.20 -6.23 -12.37
N GLN A 417 16.74 -6.76 -13.51
CA GLN A 417 17.33 -7.92 -14.17
C GLN A 417 17.99 -7.50 -15.49
N TYR A 418 18.82 -8.39 -16.05
CA TYR A 418 19.40 -8.18 -17.37
C TYR A 418 18.49 -8.75 -18.46
N PRO A 419 18.29 -8.03 -19.59
CA PRO A 419 17.59 -8.57 -20.75
C PRO A 419 18.19 -9.90 -21.21
N PHE A 420 17.34 -10.81 -21.67
CA PHE A 420 17.75 -12.14 -22.17
C PHE A 420 18.86 -12.05 -23.24
N LEU A 421 18.80 -11.04 -24.11
CA LEU A 421 19.82 -10.83 -25.14
C LEU A 421 21.22 -10.57 -24.56
N LEU A 422 21.32 -9.93 -23.39
CA LEU A 422 22.60 -9.72 -22.73
C LEU A 422 23.06 -10.98 -22.00
N THR A 423 22.16 -11.71 -21.34
CA THR A 423 22.50 -12.93 -20.59
C THR A 423 22.94 -14.09 -21.49
N MET A 424 22.64 -14.04 -22.79
CA MET A 424 23.21 -14.94 -23.79
C MET A 424 24.72 -14.71 -24.03
N LEU A 425 25.21 -13.49 -23.80
CA LEU A 425 26.58 -13.10 -24.13
C LEU A 425 27.55 -13.34 -22.97
N THR A 426 27.08 -13.23 -21.72
CA THR A 426 27.90 -13.44 -20.52
C THR A 426 27.03 -13.67 -19.28
N HIS A 427 27.68 -14.06 -18.19
CA HIS A 427 27.09 -14.15 -16.87
C HIS A 427 27.19 -12.80 -16.15
N PHE A 428 26.07 -12.36 -15.56
CA PHE A 428 26.02 -11.15 -14.75
C PHE A 428 25.51 -11.49 -13.35
N ASP A 429 26.04 -10.80 -12.35
CA ASP A 429 25.50 -10.79 -11.00
C ASP A 429 24.58 -9.56 -10.85
N PRO A 430 23.24 -9.72 -10.84
CA PRO A 430 22.32 -8.59 -10.74
C PRO A 430 22.43 -7.93 -9.36
N GLN A 431 22.44 -6.60 -9.37
CA GLN A 431 22.37 -5.83 -8.12
C GLN A 431 21.00 -6.01 -7.49
N PRO A 432 20.91 -6.41 -6.20
CA PRO A 432 19.63 -6.64 -5.57
C PRO A 432 18.86 -5.32 -5.41
N LEU A 433 17.59 -5.33 -5.80
CA LEU A 433 16.68 -4.23 -5.48
C LEU A 433 16.33 -4.24 -3.99
N LEU A 434 16.01 -3.06 -3.46
CA LEU A 434 15.48 -2.92 -2.11
C LEU A 434 14.19 -3.75 -2.00
N ARG A 435 14.13 -4.64 -1.01
CA ARG A 435 13.03 -5.59 -0.82
C ARG A 435 11.84 -4.94 -0.11
N PRO A 436 10.61 -5.44 -0.33
CA PRO A 436 9.44 -5.09 0.47
C PRO A 436 9.69 -5.30 1.97
N VAL A 437 9.09 -4.45 2.80
CA VAL A 437 9.09 -4.64 4.26
C VAL A 437 8.11 -5.75 4.60
N LEU A 438 8.67 -6.93 4.87
CA LEU A 438 7.91 -8.10 5.30
C LEU A 438 7.73 -8.10 6.82
N PRO A 439 6.60 -8.62 7.34
CA PRO A 439 6.48 -8.85 8.77
C PRO A 439 7.58 -9.78 9.25
N SER A 440 8.13 -9.48 10.43
CA SER A 440 9.01 -10.39 11.17
C SER A 440 8.27 -11.72 11.28
N GLY A 441 8.83 -12.81 10.73
CA GLY A 441 8.26 -14.13 10.95
C GLY A 441 8.18 -14.38 12.46
N ASN A 442 7.04 -14.92 12.92
CA ASN A 442 6.95 -15.47 14.27
C ASN A 442 7.93 -16.63 14.44
#